data_AF-A0A850A501-F1
#
_entry.id   AF-A0A850A501-F1
#
_cell.length_a   1.000
_cell.length_b   1.000
_cell.length_c   1.000
_cell.angle_alpha   90.00
_cell.angle_beta   90.00
_cell.angle_gamma   90.00
#
_symmetry.space_group_name_H-M   'P 1'
#
loop_
_entity.id
_entity.type
_entity.pdbx_description
1 polymer ?
#
loop_
_entity_poly.entity_id
_entity_poly.type
_entity_poly.pdbx_seq_one_letter_code
_entity_poly.pdbx_strand_id
1 'polypeptide(L)' 'AEALLEGAVLDADVIAVAAAAAANDDAQPIDDVRASAWYRRELLRNMVSRMLEDVHAC' A
#
# COMPACT_ATOMS: atom_id res chain seq x y z
N ALA A 1 1.76 -8.16 -0.43
CA ALA A 1 0.99 -7.43 0.61
C ALA A 1 -0.10 -8.28 1.27
N GLU A 2 -0.95 -8.96 0.51
CA GLU A 2 -2.14 -9.69 1.02
C GLU A 2 -1.83 -10.67 2.18
N ALA A 3 -0.74 -11.43 2.08
CA ALA A 3 -0.32 -12.37 3.12
C ALA A 3 -0.05 -11.73 4.50
N LEU A 4 0.20 -10.42 4.56
CA LEU A 4 0.36 -9.69 5.83
C LEU A 4 -0.97 -9.38 6.51
N LEU A 5 -2.08 -9.40 5.75
CA LEU A 5 -3.42 -9.08 6.21
C LEU A 5 -4.19 -10.35 6.62
N GLU A 6 -3.90 -11.48 5.98
CA GLU A 6 -4.61 -12.74 6.22
C GLU A 6 -4.43 -13.23 7.67
N GLY A 7 -5.55 -13.29 8.41
CA GLY A 7 -5.58 -13.74 9.80
C GLY A 7 -5.02 -12.74 10.82
N ALA A 8 -4.55 -11.58 10.38
CA ALA A 8 -4.10 -10.51 11.26
C ALA A 8 -5.29 -9.67 11.77
N VAL A 9 -5.14 -9.10 12.97
CA VAL A 9 -5.99 -7.99 13.40
C VAL A 9 -5.56 -6.76 12.61
N LEU A 10 -6.50 -6.17 11.88
CA LEU A 10 -6.22 -4.95 11.14
C LEU A 10 -6.05 -3.81 12.14
N ASP A 11 -4.85 -3.28 12.27
CA ASP A 11 -4.50 -2.11 13.08
C ASP A 11 -3.56 -1.17 12.31
N ALA A 12 -3.19 -0.04 12.92
CA ALA A 12 -2.36 0.97 12.26
C ALA A 12 -0.99 0.44 11.79
N ASP A 13 -0.38 -0.47 12.55
CA ASP A 13 0.93 -1.03 12.21
C ASP A 13 0.81 -2.01 11.04
N VAL A 14 -0.18 -2.91 11.08
CA VAL A 14 -0.46 -3.86 9.99
C VAL A 14 -0.80 -3.12 8.70
N ILE A 15 -1.58 -2.05 8.77
CA ILE A 15 -1.91 -1.19 7.63
C ILE A 15 -0.65 -0.56 7.03
N ALA A 16 0.21 0.01 7.88
CA ALA A 16 1.44 0.65 7.42
C ALA A 16 2.40 -0.34 6.74
N VAL A 17 2.56 -1.54 7.32
CA VAL A 17 3.43 -2.58 6.76
C VAL A 17 2.86 -3.13 5.45
N ALA A 18 1.55 -3.39 5.37
CA ALA A 18 0.91 -3.86 4.15
C ALA A 18 1.01 -2.84 3.01
N ALA A 19 0.79 -1.56 3.30
CA ALA A 19 0.93 -0.48 2.32
C ALA A 19 2.38 -0.31 1.81
N ALA A 20 3.37 -0.45 2.70
CA ALA A 20 4.78 -0.43 2.31
C ALA A 20 5.13 -1.63 1.40
N ALA A 21 4.67 -2.83 1.74
CA ALA A 21 4.89 -4.03 0.92
C ALA A 21 4.26 -3.89 -0.47
N ALA A 22 3.04 -3.36 -0.56
CA ALA A 22 2.37 -3.11 -1.84
C ALA A 22 3.17 -2.15 -2.74
N ALA A 23 3.77 -1.11 -2.16
CA ALA A 23 4.51 -0.10 -2.90
C ALA A 23 5.93 -0.55 -3.28
N ASN A 24 6.62 -1.28 -2.40
CA ASN A 24 8.05 -1.57 -2.56
C ASN A 24 8.33 -2.96 -3.12
N ASP A 25 7.54 -3.96 -2.72
CA ASP A 25 7.84 -5.37 -2.99
C ASP A 25 6.97 -5.92 -4.13
N ASP A 26 5.68 -5.60 -4.13
CA ASP A 26 4.73 -6.16 -5.10
C ASP A 26 4.75 -5.41 -6.44
N ALA A 27 5.02 -4.10 -6.44
CA ALA A 27 4.90 -3.24 -7.62
C ALA A 27 6.24 -2.79 -8.20
N GLN A 28 6.41 -2.93 -9.52
CA GLN A 28 7.55 -2.40 -10.29
C GLN A 28 7.08 -1.44 -11.40
N PRO A 29 6.67 -0.21 -11.03
CA PRO A 29 6.14 0.77 -11.98
C PRO A 29 7.22 1.36 -12.90
N ILE A 30 6.81 1.76 -14.11
CA ILE A 30 7.66 2.47 -15.08
C ILE A 30 7.68 3.98 -14.82
N ASP A 31 8.72 4.63 -15.32
CA ASP A 31 8.73 6.08 -15.55
C ASP A 31 8.08 6.41 -16.90
N ASP A 32 7.20 7.41 -16.94
CA ASP A 32 6.67 7.95 -18.19
C ASP A 32 6.33 9.46 -18.07
N VAL A 33 5.77 10.03 -19.13
CA VAL A 33 5.37 11.46 -19.18
C VAL A 33 4.31 11.86 -18.15
N ARG A 34 3.59 10.90 -17.55
CA ARG A 34 2.54 11.17 -16.56
C ARG A 34 3.10 11.20 -15.16
N ALA A 35 4.05 10.32 -14.85
CA ALA A 35 4.68 10.24 -13.54
C ALA A 35 5.92 9.35 -13.53
N SER A 36 6.82 9.65 -12.59
CA SER A 36 7.94 8.76 -12.26
C SER A 36 7.48 7.48 -11.55
N ALA A 37 8.27 6.42 -11.68
CA ALA A 37 8.13 5.18 -10.94
C ALA A 37 8.10 5.44 -9.42
N TRP A 38 8.97 6.34 -8.94
CA TRP A 38 8.99 6.75 -7.53
C TRP A 38 7.65 7.32 -7.08
N TYR A 39 7.08 8.27 -7.84
CA TYR A 39 5.80 8.88 -7.48
C TYR A 39 4.67 7.86 -7.49
N ARG A 40 4.70 6.91 -8.43
CA ARG A 40 3.71 5.83 -8.51
C ARG A 40 3.79 4.89 -7.29
N ARG A 41 5.00 4.58 -6.78
CA ARG A 41 5.16 3.81 -5.53
C ARG A 41 4.58 4.56 -4.35
N GLU A 42 4.85 5.86 -4.25
CA GLU A 42 4.34 6.68 -3.16
C GLU A 42 2.80 6.80 -3.21
N LEU A 43 2.24 6.91 -4.41
CA LEU A 43 0.79 6.89 -4.62
C LEU A 43 0.18 5.55 -4.22
N LEU A 44 0.80 4.42 -4.59
CA LEU A 44 0.34 3.08 -4.20
C LEU A 44 0.33 2.93 -2.68
N ARG A 45 1.42 3.31 -1.99
CA ARG A 45 1.51 3.31 -0.52
C ARG A 45 0.33 4.06 0.09
N ASN A 46 0.11 5.29 -0.34
CA ASN A 46 -0.93 6.15 0.20
C ASN A 46 -2.35 5.61 -0.09
N MET A 47 -2.60 5.10 -1.29
CA MET A 47 -3.93 4.57 -1.63
C MET A 47 -4.25 3.30 -0.85
N VAL A 48 -3.29 2.39 -0.69
CA VAL A 48 -3.48 1.16 0.10
C VAL A 48 -3.73 1.50 1.57
N SER A 49 -2.92 2.39 2.17
CA SER A 49 -3.16 2.83 3.55
C SER A 49 -4.57 3.39 3.74
N ARG A 50 -4.98 4.33 2.87
CA ARG A 50 -6.31 4.97 2.97
C ARG A 50 -7.46 3.99 2.80
N MET A 51 -7.34 3.01 1.91
CA MET A 51 -8.37 1.99 1.73
C MET A 51 -8.48 1.07 2.94
N LEU A 52 -7.36 0.64 3.51
CA LEU A 52 -7.37 -0.23 4.68
C LEU A 52 -7.83 0.52 5.94
N GLU A 53 -7.46 1.79 6.10
CA GLU A 53 -7.97 2.67 7.16
C GLU A 53 -9.49 2.85 7.07
N ASP A 54 -10.03 3.06 5.86
CA ASP A 54 -11.48 3.19 5.62
C ASP A 54 -12.23 1.91 5.99
N VAL A 55 -11.69 0.74 5.62
CA VAL A 55 -12.27 -0.57 6.01
C VAL A 55 -12.15 -0.81 7.51
N HIS A 56 -11.04 -0.44 8.14
CA HIS A 56 -10.84 -0.60 9.58
C HIS A 56 -11.79 0.27 10.43
N ALA A 57 -12.20 1.42 9.91
CA ALA A 57 -13.07 2.35 10.62
C ALA A 57 -14.56 1.94 10.65
N CYS A 58 -14.96 0.91 9.88
CA CYS A 58 -16.31 0.32 9.90
C CYS A 58 -16.45 -0.79 10.94
#